data_AF-A0A8H8ZAF2-F1
#
_entry.id   AF-A0A8H8ZAF2-F1
#
_cell.length_a   1.000
_cell.length_b   1.000
_cell.length_c   1.000
_cell.angle_alpha   90.00
_cell.angle_beta   90.00
_cell.angle_gamma   90.00
#
_symmetry.space_group_name_H-M   'P 1'
#
loop_
_entity.id
_entity.type
_entity.pdbx_description
1 polymer ?
#
loop_
_entity_poly.entity_id
_entity_poly.type
_entity_poly.pdbx_seq_one_letter_code
_entity_poly.pdbx_strand_id
1 'polypeptide(L)'
;KAIMVNGPQFGWYAPAYTYGIGLHGAGYDVTGNTPFAYPGLVFGHNGVISWGSTAGFGDDVDIFAERLLAEKPGYYLHNGKWVKMLSREETITVKNGQAETFTVWRTVHGNILQTDQTTQTAYAKSRAWDGKEVASLLAWTHQMKAKNWQEWTQQAAKQALTINWYYADVNGNIGYVHTGAYPDRQSGHDPRLPVPGTGKWDWKGLLPFEMNPKVYNPLSGYIANWNNSPQKDYPASDLFAFL
;
A
#
# COMPACT_ATOMS: atom_id res chain seq x y z
N LYS A 1 21.34 -17.45 16.03
CA LYS A 1 22.05 -16.15 16.08
C LYS A 1 21.07 -14.98 16.06
N ALA A 2 20.02 -15.01 15.22
CA ALA A 2 18.86 -14.13 15.33
C ALA A 2 17.60 -14.93 15.71
N ILE A 3 16.57 -14.23 16.21
CA ILE A 3 15.23 -14.77 16.49
C ILE A 3 14.21 -13.77 15.92
N MET A 4 13.25 -14.26 15.16
CA MET A 4 12.12 -13.48 14.66
C MET A 4 10.82 -14.07 15.21
N VAL A 5 10.00 -13.23 15.83
CA VAL A 5 8.65 -13.58 16.29
C VAL A 5 7.68 -12.59 15.67
N ASN A 6 6.65 -13.08 15.00
CA ASN A 6 5.70 -12.22 14.30
C ASN A 6 4.26 -12.66 14.64
N GLY A 7 3.47 -11.73 15.18
CA GLY A 7 2.07 -11.93 15.52
C GLY A 7 1.16 -11.03 14.69
N PRO A 8 0.89 -11.35 13.41
CA PRO A 8 0.02 -10.54 12.57
C PRO A 8 -1.43 -10.64 13.06
N GLN A 9 -2.08 -9.49 13.29
CA GLN A 9 -3.45 -9.42 13.82
C GLN A 9 -4.43 -9.07 12.70
N PHE A 10 -5.22 -10.06 12.28
CA PHE A 10 -6.23 -9.89 11.22
C PHE A 10 -7.66 -10.04 11.75
N GLY A 11 -7.84 -10.34 13.04
CA GLY A 11 -9.06 -10.96 13.56
C GLY A 11 -8.95 -12.50 13.53
N TRP A 12 -10.04 -13.18 13.91
CA TRP A 12 -10.11 -14.65 13.96
C TRP A 12 -11.26 -15.15 13.09
N TYR A 13 -10.97 -16.14 12.24
CA TYR A 13 -11.90 -16.65 11.23
C TYR A 13 -11.87 -18.17 11.18
N ALA A 14 -12.96 -18.76 10.68
CA ALA A 14 -13.06 -20.17 10.35
C ALA A 14 -13.56 -20.31 8.89
N PRO A 15 -12.78 -20.92 7.97
CA PRO A 15 -11.45 -21.50 8.15
C PRO A 15 -10.37 -20.45 8.47
N ALA A 16 -9.16 -20.91 8.81
CA ALA A 16 -8.04 -20.05 9.18
C ALA A 16 -7.73 -19.00 8.09
N TYR A 17 -7.38 -17.79 8.53
CA TYR A 17 -7.09 -16.65 7.64
C TYR A 17 -5.83 -16.87 6.78
N THR A 18 -4.81 -17.50 7.38
CA THR A 18 -3.57 -17.86 6.71
C THR A 18 -3.58 -19.32 6.28
N TYR A 19 -2.86 -19.61 5.20
CA TYR A 19 -2.67 -20.95 4.68
C TYR A 19 -1.21 -21.37 4.80
N GLY A 20 -0.94 -22.54 5.40
CA GLY A 20 0.40 -23.11 5.52
C GLY A 20 0.85 -23.75 4.20
N ILE A 21 2.07 -23.44 3.75
CA ILE A 21 2.58 -23.90 2.46
C ILE A 21 4.11 -23.99 2.47
N GLY A 22 4.65 -24.99 1.76
CA GLY A 22 6.06 -25.07 1.37
C GLY A 22 6.19 -25.12 -0.14
N LEU A 23 7.14 -24.36 -0.71
CA LEU A 23 7.41 -24.33 -2.14
C LEU A 23 8.87 -24.71 -2.38
N HIS A 24 9.08 -25.81 -3.11
CA HIS A 24 10.41 -26.39 -3.38
C HIS A 24 10.56 -26.62 -4.89
N GLY A 25 11.45 -25.86 -5.54
CA GLY A 25 11.66 -25.88 -6.99
C GLY A 25 11.63 -24.50 -7.63
N ALA A 26 12.04 -24.40 -8.90
CA ALA A 26 12.05 -23.14 -9.67
C ALA A 26 12.79 -21.96 -8.99
N GLY A 27 13.83 -22.26 -8.20
CA GLY A 27 14.60 -21.28 -7.43
C GLY A 27 13.99 -20.90 -6.08
N TYR A 28 12.88 -21.53 -5.67
CA TYR A 28 12.29 -21.42 -4.34
C TYR A 28 12.61 -22.65 -3.49
N ASP A 29 12.88 -22.41 -2.22
CA ASP A 29 12.94 -23.41 -1.17
C ASP A 29 12.49 -22.73 0.11
N VAL A 30 11.17 -22.67 0.33
CA VAL A 30 10.55 -21.85 1.37
C VAL A 30 9.49 -22.61 2.12
N THR A 31 9.28 -22.22 3.37
CA THR A 31 8.20 -22.73 4.22
C THR A 31 7.65 -21.63 5.12
N GLY A 32 6.36 -21.70 5.42
CA GLY A 32 5.67 -20.72 6.25
C GLY A 32 4.16 -20.74 6.05
N ASN A 33 3.53 -19.58 6.27
CA ASN A 33 2.11 -19.39 6.02
C ASN A 33 1.83 -17.99 5.48
N THR A 34 0.68 -17.81 4.82
CA THR A 34 0.34 -16.54 4.17
C THR A 34 -1.17 -16.30 4.11
N PRO A 35 -1.66 -15.05 4.25
CA PRO A 35 -3.08 -14.73 4.11
C PRO A 35 -3.63 -15.21 2.76
N PHE A 36 -4.82 -15.82 2.77
CA PHE A 36 -5.55 -16.22 1.56
C PHE A 36 -4.75 -17.00 0.51
N ALA A 37 -3.69 -17.72 0.93
CA ALA A 37 -2.81 -18.47 0.04
C ALA A 37 -2.22 -17.63 -1.12
N TYR A 38 -1.85 -16.36 -0.86
CA TYR A 38 -1.12 -15.55 -1.83
C TYR A 38 0.12 -16.27 -2.40
N PRO A 39 0.51 -15.99 -3.66
CA PRO A 39 1.73 -16.56 -4.23
C PRO A 39 3.00 -16.25 -3.43
N GLY A 40 3.08 -15.06 -2.81
CA GLY A 40 4.14 -14.72 -1.86
C GLY A 40 3.78 -15.12 -0.43
N LEU A 41 4.68 -15.82 0.26
CA LEU A 41 4.53 -16.08 1.68
C LEU A 41 4.84 -14.81 2.46
N VAL A 42 3.85 -14.27 3.18
CA VAL A 42 4.06 -13.08 4.03
C VAL A 42 4.87 -13.42 5.29
N PHE A 43 4.72 -14.65 5.81
CA PHE A 43 5.40 -15.11 7.01
C PHE A 43 6.15 -16.40 6.71
N GLY A 44 7.49 -16.39 6.77
CA GLY A 44 8.26 -17.58 6.45
C GLY A 44 9.76 -17.37 6.40
N HIS A 45 10.44 -18.40 5.90
CA HIS A 45 11.88 -18.37 5.67
C HIS A 45 12.26 -19.26 4.48
N ASN A 46 13.49 -19.08 4.00
CA ASN A 46 14.08 -19.90 2.93
C ASN A 46 15.32 -20.70 3.35
N GLY A 47 15.52 -20.84 4.66
CA GLY A 47 16.67 -21.52 5.26
C GLY A 47 17.93 -20.66 5.38
N VAL A 48 17.97 -19.49 4.72
CA VAL A 48 19.05 -18.50 4.83
C VAL A 48 18.58 -17.22 5.49
N ILE A 49 17.43 -16.70 5.04
CA ILE A 49 16.77 -15.54 5.63
C ILE A 49 15.34 -15.90 6.07
N SER A 50 14.82 -15.18 7.05
CA SER A 50 13.41 -15.16 7.44
C SER A 50 12.83 -13.76 7.31
N TRP A 51 11.53 -13.70 7.05
CA TRP A 51 10.80 -12.44 6.91
C TRP A 51 9.43 -12.50 7.58
N GLY A 52 8.92 -11.31 7.88
CA GLY A 52 7.60 -11.10 8.45
C GLY A 52 7.09 -9.71 8.13
N SER A 53 5.89 -9.39 8.59
CA SER A 53 5.29 -8.08 8.35
C SER A 53 4.32 -7.61 9.44
N THR A 54 4.10 -6.30 9.48
CA THR A 54 2.99 -5.62 10.17
C THR A 54 2.46 -4.52 9.26
N ALA A 55 1.21 -4.07 9.45
CA ALA A 55 0.69 -2.91 8.71
C ALA A 55 1.53 -1.66 9.01
N GLY A 56 1.84 -0.89 7.96
CA GLY A 56 2.70 0.30 8.05
C GLY A 56 2.00 1.50 8.66
N PHE A 57 0.78 1.80 8.19
CA PHE A 57 0.04 3.02 8.55
C PHE A 57 0.80 4.32 8.24
N GLY A 58 1.61 4.34 7.20
CA GLY A 58 2.07 5.58 6.58
C GLY A 58 0.99 6.18 5.69
N ASP A 59 1.07 7.48 5.48
CA ASP A 59 0.11 8.20 4.65
C ASP A 59 0.44 8.08 3.15
N ASP A 60 -0.17 7.08 2.49
CA ASP A 60 -0.01 6.76 1.06
C ASP A 60 -1.26 7.04 0.20
N VAL A 61 -2.25 7.77 0.75
CA VAL A 61 -3.53 8.07 0.11
C VAL A 61 -3.95 9.51 0.39
N ASP A 62 -4.18 10.31 -0.67
CA ASP A 62 -4.78 11.65 -0.55
C ASP A 62 -6.14 11.72 -1.24
N ILE A 63 -6.98 12.67 -0.79
CA ILE A 63 -8.25 12.98 -1.43
C ILE A 63 -8.12 14.26 -2.28
N PHE A 64 -8.49 14.16 -3.55
CA PHE A 64 -8.58 15.29 -4.48
C PHE A 64 -10.03 15.74 -4.66
N ALA A 65 -10.30 17.02 -4.39
CA ALA A 65 -11.59 17.66 -4.62
C ALA A 65 -11.66 18.19 -6.06
N GLU A 66 -12.29 17.40 -6.93
CA GLU A 66 -12.47 17.65 -8.35
C GLU A 66 -13.55 18.70 -8.59
N ARG A 67 -13.23 19.75 -9.35
CA ARG A 67 -14.19 20.78 -9.71
C ARG A 67 -15.04 20.34 -10.89
N LEU A 68 -16.35 20.25 -10.68
CA LEU A 68 -17.34 19.89 -11.71
C LEU A 68 -18.00 21.14 -12.32
N LEU A 69 -18.87 20.90 -13.29
CA LEU A 69 -19.70 21.91 -13.93
C LEU A 69 -21.07 21.31 -14.28
N ALA A 70 -22.16 21.92 -13.82
CA ALA A 70 -23.51 21.41 -14.03
C ALA A 70 -23.88 21.32 -15.53
N GLU A 71 -23.38 22.26 -16.33
CA GLU A 71 -23.59 22.31 -17.79
C GLU A 71 -22.77 21.25 -18.55
N LYS A 72 -21.81 20.58 -17.89
CA LYS A 72 -20.94 19.55 -18.48
C LYS A 72 -20.82 18.33 -17.56
N PRO A 73 -21.91 17.54 -17.41
CA PRO A 73 -21.88 16.34 -16.58
C PRO A 73 -20.84 15.33 -17.09
N GLY A 74 -20.13 14.67 -16.16
CA GLY A 74 -19.06 13.72 -16.47
C GLY A 74 -17.73 14.36 -16.90
N TYR A 75 -17.57 15.68 -16.73
CA TYR A 75 -16.31 16.39 -16.91
C TYR A 75 -15.86 17.05 -15.59
N TYR A 76 -14.54 17.22 -15.45
CA TYR A 76 -13.93 17.94 -14.33
C TYR A 76 -12.83 18.89 -14.85
N LEU A 77 -12.57 19.98 -14.13
CA LEU A 77 -11.54 20.94 -14.50
C LEU A 77 -10.17 20.46 -14.01
N HIS A 78 -9.23 20.25 -14.93
CA HIS A 78 -7.84 19.91 -14.63
C HIS A 78 -6.89 20.62 -15.60
N ASN A 79 -5.85 21.28 -15.07
CA ASN A 79 -4.84 22.02 -15.86
C ASN A 79 -5.47 22.96 -16.91
N GLY A 80 -6.51 23.69 -16.50
CA GLY A 80 -7.21 24.67 -17.33
C GLY A 80 -8.15 24.09 -18.38
N LYS A 81 -8.36 22.76 -18.43
CA LYS A 81 -9.23 22.09 -19.40
C LYS A 81 -10.32 21.29 -18.70
N TRP A 82 -11.49 21.22 -19.33
CA TRP A 82 -12.54 20.29 -18.93
C TRP A 82 -12.21 18.90 -19.48
N VAL A 83 -11.78 18.01 -18.60
CA VAL A 83 -11.36 16.64 -18.92
C VAL A 83 -12.54 15.69 -18.70
N LYS A 84 -12.80 14.80 -19.66
CA LYS A 84 -13.85 13.78 -19.54
C LYS A 84 -13.42 12.75 -18.49
N MET A 85 -14.30 12.42 -17.56
CA MET A 85 -14.07 11.31 -16.64
C MET A 85 -14.08 9.99 -17.41
N LEU A 86 -13.27 9.04 -16.93
CA LEU A 86 -13.46 7.64 -17.28
C LEU A 86 -14.69 7.12 -16.54
N SER A 87 -15.47 6.28 -17.20
CA SER A 87 -16.66 5.66 -16.62
C SER A 87 -16.81 4.23 -17.11
N ARG A 88 -17.35 3.36 -16.25
CA ARG A 88 -17.81 2.02 -16.65
C ARG A 88 -19.06 1.64 -15.90
N GLU A 89 -19.93 0.90 -16.54
CA GLU A 89 -21.11 0.31 -15.89
C GLU A 89 -20.73 -1.01 -15.23
N GLU A 90 -21.31 -1.25 -14.07
CA GLU A 90 -21.17 -2.48 -13.30
C GLU A 90 -22.58 -2.99 -12.98
N THR A 91 -22.80 -4.30 -13.12
CA THR A 91 -24.07 -4.94 -12.78
C THR A 91 -23.87 -5.96 -11.68
N ILE A 92 -24.53 -5.74 -10.54
CA ILE A 92 -24.54 -6.67 -9.42
C ILE A 92 -25.70 -7.65 -9.62
N THR A 93 -25.35 -8.91 -9.88
CA THR A 93 -26.35 -9.99 -9.91
C THR A 93 -26.76 -10.36 -8.48
N VAL A 94 -28.07 -10.38 -8.21
CA VAL A 94 -28.61 -10.66 -6.88
C VAL A 94 -29.31 -12.02 -6.86
N LYS A 95 -28.89 -12.90 -5.94
CA LYS A 95 -29.54 -14.21 -5.78
C LYS A 95 -30.99 -14.01 -5.31
N ASN A 96 -31.94 -14.54 -6.08
CA ASN A 96 -33.39 -14.42 -5.84
C ASN A 96 -33.91 -12.96 -5.87
N GLY A 97 -33.16 -12.04 -6.48
CA GLY A 97 -33.53 -10.64 -6.62
C GLY A 97 -33.29 -10.11 -8.03
N GLN A 98 -33.65 -8.85 -8.25
CA GLN A 98 -33.35 -8.15 -9.48
C GLN A 98 -31.89 -7.68 -9.47
N ALA A 99 -31.22 -7.75 -10.62
CA ALA A 99 -29.87 -7.21 -10.76
C ALA A 99 -29.89 -5.67 -10.72
N GLU A 100 -28.85 -5.07 -10.15
CA GLU A 100 -28.70 -3.62 -10.05
C GLU A 100 -27.51 -3.16 -10.89
N THR A 101 -27.71 -2.15 -11.75
CA THR A 101 -26.65 -1.56 -12.56
C THR A 101 -26.33 -0.15 -12.06
N PHE A 102 -25.05 0.17 -11.94
CA PHE A 102 -24.57 1.50 -11.57
C PHE A 102 -23.28 1.84 -12.32
N THR A 103 -22.88 3.11 -12.28
CA THR A 103 -21.67 3.59 -12.97
C THR A 103 -20.56 3.91 -11.97
N VAL A 104 -19.35 3.41 -12.24
CA VAL A 104 -18.14 3.81 -11.54
C VAL A 104 -17.42 4.88 -12.35
N TRP A 105 -17.01 5.97 -11.70
CA TRP A 105 -16.32 7.10 -12.30
C TRP A 105 -14.86 7.18 -11.83
N ARG A 106 -13.97 7.62 -12.72
CA ARG A 106 -12.54 7.82 -12.42
C ARG A 106 -12.00 9.08 -13.10
N THR A 107 -11.22 9.86 -12.37
CA THR A 107 -10.41 10.98 -12.87
C THR A 107 -8.95 10.59 -12.96
N VAL A 108 -8.08 11.54 -13.30
CA VAL A 108 -6.62 11.35 -13.22
C VAL A 108 -6.14 11.04 -11.79
N HIS A 109 -6.86 11.51 -10.77
CA HIS A 109 -6.54 11.28 -9.35
C HIS A 109 -7.17 10.01 -8.76
N GLY A 110 -7.85 9.20 -9.57
CA GLY A 110 -8.42 7.93 -9.13
C GLY A 110 -9.94 7.89 -9.13
N ASN A 111 -10.51 6.89 -8.45
CA ASN A 111 -11.96 6.65 -8.46
C ASN A 111 -12.67 7.70 -7.60
N ILE A 112 -13.86 8.11 -8.07
CA ILE A 112 -14.74 9.01 -7.32
C ILE A 112 -15.37 8.24 -6.15
N LEU A 113 -15.26 8.79 -4.95
CA LEU A 113 -15.87 8.29 -3.72
C LEU A 113 -17.31 8.77 -3.58
N GLN A 114 -17.50 10.07 -3.73
CA GLN A 114 -18.77 10.75 -3.54
C GLN A 114 -18.78 12.06 -4.33
N THR A 115 -19.99 12.56 -4.60
CA THR A 115 -20.20 13.84 -5.29
C THR A 115 -21.13 14.70 -4.44
N ASP A 116 -20.74 15.94 -4.22
CA ASP A 116 -21.59 16.99 -3.68
C ASP A 116 -22.03 17.90 -4.84
N GLN A 117 -23.30 17.78 -5.21
CA GLN A 117 -23.89 18.56 -6.31
C GLN A 117 -24.13 20.02 -5.92
N THR A 118 -24.20 20.35 -4.62
CA THR A 118 -24.39 21.72 -4.14
C THR A 118 -23.14 22.56 -4.43
N THR A 119 -21.98 22.00 -4.11
CA THR A 119 -20.69 22.65 -4.35
C THR A 119 -20.09 22.31 -5.72
N GLN A 120 -20.72 21.40 -6.48
CA GLN A 120 -20.21 20.87 -7.73
C GLN A 120 -18.80 20.27 -7.56
N THR A 121 -18.65 19.41 -6.55
CA THR A 121 -17.38 18.77 -6.19
C THR A 121 -17.52 17.26 -6.22
N ALA A 122 -16.61 16.55 -6.89
CA ALA A 122 -16.44 15.11 -6.71
C ALA A 122 -15.13 14.83 -5.98
N TYR A 123 -15.12 13.90 -5.03
CA TYR A 123 -13.92 13.55 -4.29
C TYR A 123 -13.28 12.30 -4.88
N ALA A 124 -12.10 12.44 -5.48
CA ALA A 124 -11.30 11.34 -6.03
C ALA A 124 -10.28 10.86 -5.00
N LYS A 125 -10.10 9.55 -4.90
CA LYS A 125 -9.10 8.93 -4.01
C LYS A 125 -7.85 8.54 -4.78
N SER A 126 -6.75 9.24 -4.50
CA SER A 126 -5.44 8.99 -5.12
C SER A 126 -4.59 8.12 -4.21
N ARG A 127 -4.04 7.05 -4.77
CA ARG A 127 -3.20 6.07 -4.05
C ARG A 127 -1.82 6.09 -4.67
N ALA A 128 -0.77 6.25 -3.85
CA ALA A 128 0.61 6.22 -4.35
C ALA A 128 0.98 4.87 -5.02
N TRP A 129 0.27 3.82 -4.63
CA TRP A 129 0.38 2.47 -5.16
C TRP A 129 -0.53 2.15 -6.36
N ASP A 130 -1.35 3.08 -6.86
CA ASP A 130 -2.16 2.87 -8.08
C ASP A 130 -1.25 2.47 -9.25
N GLY A 131 -1.59 1.36 -9.92
CA GLY A 131 -0.81 0.75 -10.99
C GLY A 131 0.38 -0.09 -10.55
N LYS A 132 0.59 -0.30 -9.23
CA LYS A 132 1.70 -1.09 -8.65
C LYS A 132 1.21 -2.27 -7.81
N GLU A 133 -0.06 -2.62 -7.87
CA GLU A 133 -0.68 -3.70 -7.10
C GLU A 133 -0.03 -5.05 -7.42
N VAL A 134 0.08 -5.38 -8.72
CA VAL A 134 0.71 -6.63 -9.18
C VAL A 134 2.22 -6.62 -8.94
N ALA A 135 2.88 -5.47 -9.13
CA ALA A 135 4.30 -5.34 -8.81
C ALA A 135 4.58 -5.62 -7.33
N SER A 136 3.71 -5.16 -6.44
CA SER A 136 3.80 -5.41 -4.99
C SER A 136 3.58 -6.88 -4.65
N LEU A 137 2.61 -7.55 -5.29
CA LEU A 137 2.42 -8.99 -5.18
C LEU A 137 3.70 -9.74 -5.59
N LEU A 138 4.26 -9.40 -6.74
CA LEU A 138 5.46 -10.05 -7.28
C LEU A 138 6.70 -9.75 -6.43
N ALA A 139 6.83 -8.54 -5.88
CA ALA A 139 7.88 -8.19 -4.93
C ALA A 139 7.83 -9.10 -3.70
N TRP A 140 6.63 -9.34 -3.15
CA TRP A 140 6.42 -10.26 -2.02
C TRP A 140 6.75 -11.71 -2.37
N THR A 141 6.52 -12.12 -3.61
CA THR A 141 6.90 -13.44 -4.08
C THR A 141 8.42 -13.54 -4.27
N HIS A 142 9.06 -12.54 -4.89
CA HIS A 142 10.47 -12.62 -5.24
C HIS A 142 11.42 -12.41 -4.06
N GLN A 143 11.03 -11.65 -3.03
CA GLN A 143 11.86 -11.47 -1.82
C GLN A 143 12.17 -12.81 -1.14
N MET A 144 11.30 -13.80 -1.31
CA MET A 144 11.46 -15.16 -0.78
C MET A 144 12.73 -15.87 -1.26
N LYS A 145 13.30 -15.44 -2.39
CA LYS A 145 14.54 -16.00 -2.96
C LYS A 145 15.80 -15.30 -2.48
N ALA A 146 15.67 -14.13 -1.84
CA ALA A 146 16.82 -13.37 -1.39
C ALA A 146 17.66 -14.16 -0.37
N LYS A 147 18.97 -13.99 -0.43
CA LYS A 147 19.96 -14.67 0.43
C LYS A 147 20.74 -13.68 1.29
N ASN A 148 20.52 -12.39 1.12
CA ASN A 148 21.13 -11.31 1.88
C ASN A 148 20.23 -10.07 1.92
N TRP A 149 20.64 -9.09 2.72
CA TRP A 149 19.92 -7.82 2.88
C TRP A 149 19.76 -7.04 1.58
N GLN A 150 20.77 -7.03 0.72
CA GLN A 150 20.75 -6.25 -0.53
C GLN A 150 19.72 -6.82 -1.51
N GLU A 151 19.72 -8.13 -1.74
CA GLU A 151 18.73 -8.80 -2.59
C GLU A 151 17.30 -8.64 -2.05
N TRP A 152 17.15 -8.69 -0.73
CA TRP A 152 15.85 -8.55 -0.08
C TRP A 152 15.33 -7.11 -0.18
N THR A 153 16.18 -6.10 0.07
CA THR A 153 15.81 -4.68 -0.05
C THR A 153 15.54 -4.27 -1.50
N GLN A 154 16.16 -4.90 -2.50
CA GLN A 154 15.80 -4.70 -3.91
C GLN A 154 14.34 -5.07 -4.21
N GLN A 155 13.78 -6.06 -3.51
CA GLN A 155 12.36 -6.39 -3.63
C GLN A 155 11.50 -5.51 -2.72
N ALA A 156 11.98 -5.18 -1.51
CA ALA A 156 11.29 -4.25 -0.62
C ALA A 156 11.03 -2.88 -1.31
N ALA A 157 11.97 -2.41 -2.14
CA ALA A 157 11.84 -1.20 -2.95
C ALA A 157 10.75 -1.27 -4.05
N LYS A 158 10.26 -2.47 -4.38
CA LYS A 158 9.20 -2.71 -5.38
C LYS A 158 7.83 -2.94 -4.75
N GLN A 159 7.78 -3.10 -3.41
CA GLN A 159 6.54 -3.26 -2.66
C GLN A 159 5.96 -1.88 -2.36
N ALA A 160 4.83 -1.53 -2.96
CA ALA A 160 4.28 -0.18 -2.98
C ALA A 160 3.20 0.09 -1.91
N LEU A 161 2.64 -0.95 -1.27
CA LEU A 161 1.69 -0.77 -0.17
C LEU A 161 2.42 -0.36 1.11
N THR A 162 1.82 0.47 1.97
CA THR A 162 2.41 0.81 3.28
C THR A 162 2.47 -0.37 4.24
N ILE A 163 3.59 -1.11 4.22
CA ILE A 163 3.80 -2.31 5.02
C ILE A 163 5.18 -2.26 5.66
N ASN A 164 5.24 -2.59 6.94
CA ASN A 164 6.49 -2.86 7.63
C ASN A 164 6.99 -4.25 7.27
N TRP A 165 8.17 -4.34 6.67
CA TRP A 165 8.86 -5.60 6.39
C TRP A 165 10.04 -5.81 7.34
N TYR A 166 10.22 -7.04 7.80
CA TYR A 166 11.30 -7.43 8.71
C TYR A 166 12.18 -8.51 8.09
N TYR A 167 13.45 -8.48 8.45
CA TYR A 167 14.49 -9.39 7.96
C TYR A 167 15.27 -9.96 9.14
N ALA A 168 15.60 -11.25 9.07
CA ALA A 168 16.66 -11.85 9.88
C ALA A 168 17.38 -12.92 9.06
N ASP A 169 18.65 -13.21 9.36
CA ASP A 169 19.41 -14.25 8.67
C ASP A 169 20.21 -15.19 9.59
N VAL A 170 20.73 -16.25 8.99
CA VAL A 170 21.55 -17.27 9.66
C VAL A 170 22.83 -16.73 10.30
N ASN A 171 23.33 -15.58 9.85
CA ASN A 171 24.52 -14.93 10.41
C ASN A 171 24.20 -14.08 11.65
N GLY A 172 22.92 -13.87 11.95
CA GLY A 172 22.45 -13.08 13.06
C GLY A 172 22.19 -11.62 12.70
N ASN A 173 22.22 -11.26 11.41
CA ASN A 173 21.85 -9.91 11.02
C ASN A 173 20.33 -9.75 11.12
N ILE A 174 19.88 -8.55 11.46
CA ILE A 174 18.45 -8.18 11.51
C ILE A 174 18.23 -6.87 10.77
N GLY A 175 17.07 -6.72 10.16
CA GLY A 175 16.75 -5.52 9.39
C GLY A 175 15.27 -5.22 9.33
N TYR A 176 14.97 -3.97 9.00
CA TYR A 176 13.63 -3.43 8.92
C TYR A 176 13.53 -2.41 7.80
N VAL A 177 12.42 -2.43 7.06
CA VAL A 177 12.04 -1.41 6.08
C VAL A 177 10.55 -1.11 6.22
N HIS A 178 10.21 0.17 6.35
CA HIS A 178 8.86 0.67 6.13
C HIS A 178 8.61 0.80 4.62
N THR A 179 8.22 -0.30 3.98
CA THR A 179 7.99 -0.35 2.53
C THR A 179 6.73 0.42 2.15
N GLY A 180 6.67 0.84 0.90
CA GLY A 180 5.55 1.62 0.38
C GLY A 180 5.99 2.64 -0.66
N ALA A 181 5.06 3.00 -1.53
CA ALA A 181 5.14 4.18 -2.35
C ALA A 181 4.50 5.34 -1.56
N TYR A 182 5.19 6.48 -1.49
CA TYR A 182 4.71 7.67 -0.82
C TYR A 182 4.75 8.85 -1.78
N PRO A 183 3.72 9.72 -1.78
CA PRO A 183 3.67 10.81 -2.75
C PRO A 183 4.68 11.92 -2.42
N ASP A 184 5.36 12.44 -3.45
CA ASP A 184 6.09 13.70 -3.35
C ASP A 184 5.09 14.85 -3.50
N ARG A 185 4.61 15.34 -2.35
CA ARG A 185 3.56 16.35 -2.26
C ARG A 185 4.10 17.76 -2.55
N GLN A 186 3.20 18.65 -2.95
CA GLN A 186 3.51 20.07 -3.12
C GLN A 186 3.83 20.75 -1.78
N SER A 187 4.61 21.83 -1.82
CA SER A 187 4.83 22.64 -0.62
C SER A 187 3.51 23.23 -0.12
N GLY A 188 3.23 23.11 1.18
CA GLY A 188 1.98 23.56 1.80
C GLY A 188 0.80 22.60 1.63
N HIS A 189 1.00 21.41 1.05
CA HIS A 189 0.00 20.34 1.02
C HIS A 189 -0.04 19.71 2.43
N ASP A 190 -1.14 19.91 3.15
CA ASP A 190 -1.43 19.20 4.39
C ASP A 190 -2.05 17.83 4.06
N PRO A 191 -1.35 16.71 4.27
CA PRO A 191 -1.79 15.39 3.83
C PRO A 191 -3.05 14.90 4.58
N ARG A 192 -3.44 15.56 5.67
CA ARG A 192 -4.58 15.19 6.49
C ARG A 192 -5.93 15.67 5.92
N LEU A 193 -5.90 16.50 4.87
CA LEU A 193 -7.06 17.20 4.35
C LEU A 193 -7.15 17.08 2.83
N PRO A 194 -8.36 17.12 2.24
CA PRO A 194 -8.50 17.12 0.79
C PRO A 194 -7.81 18.32 0.12
N VAL A 195 -7.24 18.11 -1.06
CA VAL A 195 -6.63 19.16 -1.90
C VAL A 195 -7.40 19.39 -3.20
N PRO A 196 -7.37 20.60 -3.79
CA PRO A 196 -8.03 20.85 -5.06
C PRO A 196 -7.48 20.02 -6.24
N GLY A 197 -8.34 19.29 -6.94
CA GLY A 197 -8.01 18.46 -8.13
C GLY A 197 -7.86 19.22 -9.44
N THR A 198 -7.53 20.52 -9.39
CA THR A 198 -7.46 21.37 -10.59
C THR A 198 -6.09 21.38 -11.28
N GLY A 199 -5.10 20.66 -10.76
CA GLY A 199 -3.76 20.55 -11.34
C GLY A 199 -2.64 21.11 -10.46
N LYS A 200 -2.89 22.20 -9.74
CA LYS A 200 -1.84 22.90 -8.95
C LYS A 200 -1.32 22.06 -7.77
N TRP A 201 -2.17 21.21 -7.20
CA TRP A 201 -1.86 20.41 -6.01
C TRP A 201 -1.53 18.95 -6.31
N ASP A 202 -1.47 18.60 -7.60
CA ASP A 202 -1.06 17.27 -8.05
C ASP A 202 0.32 16.93 -7.46
N TRP A 203 0.48 15.66 -7.12
CA TRP A 203 1.77 15.13 -6.67
C TRP A 203 2.83 15.36 -7.75
N LYS A 204 4.06 15.71 -7.33
CA LYS A 204 5.20 15.86 -8.24
C LYS A 204 5.67 14.51 -8.78
N GLY A 205 5.33 13.44 -8.08
CA GLY A 205 5.75 12.07 -8.34
C GLY A 205 5.67 11.25 -7.05
N LEU A 206 6.56 10.26 -6.94
CA LEU A 206 6.73 9.45 -5.74
C LEU A 206 8.09 9.75 -5.11
N LEU A 207 8.15 9.70 -3.79
CA LEU A 207 9.41 9.74 -3.06
C LEU A 207 10.27 8.52 -3.43
N PRO A 208 11.60 8.68 -3.52
CA PRO A 208 12.50 7.58 -3.84
C PRO A 208 12.69 6.65 -2.62
N PHE A 209 13.09 5.40 -2.86
CA PHE A 209 13.18 4.36 -1.81
C PHE A 209 14.13 4.74 -0.66
N GLU A 210 15.11 5.60 -0.92
CA GLU A 210 16.03 6.16 0.07
C GLU A 210 15.28 6.83 1.22
N MET A 211 14.13 7.44 0.94
CA MET A 211 13.29 8.13 1.93
C MET A 211 12.51 7.17 2.84
N ASN A 212 12.30 5.91 2.44
CA ASN A 212 11.62 4.94 3.28
C ASN A 212 12.43 4.67 4.56
N PRO A 213 11.83 4.78 5.76
CA PRO A 213 12.49 4.40 7.00
C PRO A 213 13.04 2.98 6.94
N LYS A 214 14.33 2.81 7.26
CA LYS A 214 15.00 1.52 7.24
C LYS A 214 16.17 1.47 8.22
N VAL A 215 16.43 0.29 8.78
CA VAL A 215 17.60 0.05 9.62
C VAL A 215 18.11 -1.39 9.42
N TYR A 216 19.42 -1.56 9.50
CA TYR A 216 20.10 -2.85 9.41
C TYR A 216 21.12 -2.95 10.54
N ASN A 217 21.05 -4.02 11.33
CA ASN A 217 21.86 -4.25 12.54
C ASN A 217 21.87 -3.03 13.49
N PRO A 218 20.71 -2.63 14.05
CA PRO A 218 20.63 -1.48 14.94
C PRO A 218 21.47 -1.68 16.21
N LEU A 219 22.01 -0.58 16.75
CA LEU A 219 22.79 -0.60 17.99
C LEU A 219 22.03 -1.15 19.20
N SER A 220 20.68 -1.08 19.18
CA SER A 220 19.81 -1.65 20.21
C SER A 220 19.88 -3.18 20.27
N GLY A 221 20.31 -3.85 19.19
CA GLY A 221 20.31 -5.31 19.09
C GLY A 221 18.94 -5.94 18.87
N TYR A 222 17.87 -5.15 18.71
CA TYR A 222 16.52 -5.64 18.44
C TYR A 222 15.71 -4.68 17.58
N ILE A 223 14.66 -5.22 16.94
CA ILE A 223 13.63 -4.47 16.23
C ILE A 223 12.28 -4.91 16.80
N ALA A 224 11.50 -3.96 17.29
CA ALA A 224 10.17 -4.20 17.82
C ALA A 224 9.17 -3.25 17.16
N ASN A 225 8.01 -3.78 16.81
CA ASN A 225 6.92 -2.98 16.26
C ASN A 225 5.59 -3.57 16.68
N TRP A 226 4.67 -2.70 17.08
CA TRP A 226 3.26 -3.00 17.21
C TRP A 226 2.45 -1.89 16.56
N ASN A 227 2.64 -1.74 15.24
CA ASN A 227 2.05 -0.68 14.43
C ASN A 227 2.41 0.76 14.87
N ASN A 228 3.43 0.92 15.71
CA ASN A 228 3.96 2.22 16.10
C ASN A 228 4.77 2.88 14.99
N SER A 229 5.01 4.19 15.14
CA SER A 229 5.79 5.00 14.20
C SER A 229 7.15 4.36 13.87
N PRO A 230 7.55 4.34 12.60
CA PRO A 230 8.76 3.66 12.13
C PRO A 230 10.05 4.45 12.40
N GLN A 231 9.95 5.77 12.54
CA GLN A 231 11.07 6.67 12.74
C GLN A 231 10.57 7.98 13.37
N LYS A 232 11.44 8.68 14.09
CA LYS A 232 11.17 10.05 14.53
C LYS A 232 10.76 10.93 13.35
N ASP A 233 9.76 11.78 13.56
CA ASP A 233 9.25 12.75 12.57
C ASP A 233 8.58 12.11 11.33
N TYR A 234 8.34 10.79 11.34
CA TYR A 234 7.58 10.11 10.28
C TYR A 234 6.07 10.27 10.47
N PRO A 235 5.33 10.81 9.47
CA PRO A 235 3.88 11.01 9.58
C PRO A 235 3.13 9.67 9.50
N ALA A 236 2.15 9.49 10.39
CA ALA A 236 1.18 8.42 10.31
C ALA A 236 0.12 8.72 9.23
N SER A 237 -0.74 7.76 8.95
CA SER A 237 -1.96 7.93 8.15
C SER A 237 -2.83 9.09 8.65
N ASP A 238 -3.50 9.76 7.71
CA ASP A 238 -4.50 10.81 7.92
C ASP A 238 -5.74 10.40 8.76
N LEU A 239 -5.91 9.11 9.07
CA LEU A 239 -7.00 8.64 9.91
C LEU A 239 -6.99 9.36 11.25
N PHE A 240 -8.14 9.92 11.62
CA PHE A 240 -8.33 10.70 12.85
C PHE A 240 -7.87 10.00 14.14
N ALA A 241 -7.80 8.65 14.15
CA ALA A 241 -7.32 7.88 15.30
C ALA A 241 -5.81 8.01 15.53
N PHE A 242 -5.06 8.56 14.57
CA PHE A 242 -3.61 8.82 14.65
C PHE A 242 -3.25 10.30 14.83
N LEU A 243 -4.23 11.21 14.80
CA LEU A 243 -4.07 12.66 15.00
C LEU A 243 -4.15 13.03 16.48
#